data_AF-A0A965P8B0-F1
#
_entry.id   AF-A0A965P8B0-F1
#
_cell.length_a   1.000
_cell.length_b   1.000
_cell.length_c   1.000
_cell.angle_alpha   90.00
_cell.angle_beta   90.00
_cell.angle_gamma   90.00
#
_symmetry.space_group_name_H-M   'P 1'
#
loop_
_entity.id
_entity.type
_entity.pdbx_description
1 polymer ?
#
loop_
_entity_poly.entity_id
_entity_poly.type
_entity_poly.pdbx_seq_one_letter_code
_entity_poly.pdbx_strand_id
1 'polypeptide(L)'
;MKFDFQFGKKKSSIFRYAIIGVILTSIVTGISQCTHIPEEQIYDIVDQIQRKIPGKPLNDWIINDPILLDRRIKGDVNRAIDAVNPEYNRIISEYDKKYEQRYVEYPIDKSVCYTDECKKLGGEIRICAPWVADCLKE
;
A
#
# COMPACT_ATOMS: atom_id res chain seq x y z
N MET A 1 6.03 -39.97 -41.86
CA MET A 1 6.93 -39.38 -40.84
C MET A 1 6.04 -38.75 -39.77
N LYS A 2 6.04 -39.26 -38.53
CA LYS A 2 5.24 -38.70 -37.43
C LYS A 2 6.07 -37.60 -36.76
N PHE A 3 5.60 -36.35 -36.84
CA PHE A 3 6.16 -35.25 -36.06
C PHE A 3 5.38 -35.15 -34.75
N ASP A 4 6.03 -35.46 -33.63
CA ASP A 4 5.48 -35.20 -32.31
C ASP A 4 5.74 -33.73 -31.96
N PHE A 5 4.74 -32.89 -32.17
CA PHE A 5 4.75 -31.50 -31.72
C PHE A 5 4.37 -31.46 -30.23
N GLN A 6 5.36 -31.36 -29.36
CA GLN A 6 5.11 -31.03 -27.95
C GLN A 6 5.06 -29.52 -27.77
N PHE A 7 3.85 -28.97 -27.67
CA PHE A 7 3.65 -27.57 -27.33
C PHE A 7 3.90 -27.34 -25.84
N GLY A 8 4.79 -26.41 -25.53
CA GLY A 8 5.05 -25.93 -24.16
C GLY A 8 6.18 -26.66 -23.43
N LYS A 9 6.51 -26.18 -22.22
CA LYS A 9 7.49 -26.84 -21.35
C LYS A 9 6.96 -28.22 -20.95
N LYS A 10 7.81 -29.25 -21.08
CA LYS A 10 7.51 -30.60 -20.60
C LYS A 10 7.15 -30.53 -19.12
N LYS A 11 5.92 -30.96 -18.76
CA LYS A 11 5.41 -30.92 -17.38
C LYS A 11 6.41 -31.63 -16.47
N SER A 12 6.99 -30.90 -15.51
CA SER A 12 7.93 -31.51 -14.58
C SER A 12 7.18 -32.53 -13.71
N SER A 13 7.86 -33.63 -13.39
CA SER A 13 7.30 -34.72 -12.59
C SER A 13 6.85 -34.20 -11.22
N ILE A 14 5.64 -34.59 -10.78
CA ILE A 14 5.07 -34.26 -9.45
C ILE A 14 6.08 -34.55 -8.33
N PHE A 15 6.85 -35.63 -8.47
CA PHE A 15 7.90 -36.01 -7.53
C PHE A 15 9.01 -34.97 -7.37
N ARG A 16 9.41 -34.27 -8.45
CA ARG A 16 10.42 -33.21 -8.35
C ARG A 16 9.92 -32.03 -7.53
N TYR A 17 8.65 -31.67 -7.68
CA TYR A 17 8.04 -30.59 -6.90
C TYR A 17 7.93 -30.94 -5.42
N ALA A 18 7.53 -32.17 -5.10
CA ALA A 18 7.48 -32.63 -3.72
C ALA A 18 8.87 -32.61 -3.05
N ILE A 19 9.91 -33.05 -3.75
CA ILE A 19 11.29 -33.02 -3.24
C ILE A 19 11.76 -31.57 -3.01
N ILE A 20 11.53 -30.68 -3.97
CA ILE A 20 11.89 -29.25 -3.82
C ILE A 20 11.15 -28.65 -2.64
N GLY A 21 9.84 -28.90 -2.51
CA GLY A 21 9.02 -28.40 -1.41
C GLY A 21 9.57 -28.84 -0.05
N VAL A 22 9.83 -30.13 0.13
CA VAL A 22 10.37 -30.67 1.40
C VAL A 22 11.71 -30.05 1.75
N ILE A 23 12.63 -29.93 0.80
CA ILE A 23 13.95 -29.32 1.03
C ILE A 23 13.79 -27.85 1.42
N LEU A 24 12.98 -27.10 0.68
CA LEU A 24 12.85 -25.67 0.85
C LEU A 24 12.12 -25.32 2.15
N THR A 25 11.06 -26.04 2.50
CA THR A 25 10.37 -25.90 3.78
C THR A 25 11.29 -26.21 4.95
N SER A 26 12.10 -27.28 4.84
CA SER A 26 13.07 -27.63 5.89
C SER A 26 14.10 -26.51 6.12
N ILE A 27 14.60 -25.89 5.05
CA ILE A 27 15.51 -24.74 5.12
C ILE A 27 14.80 -23.53 5.74
N VAL A 28 13.58 -23.22 5.29
CA VAL A 28 12.82 -22.06 5.78
C VAL A 28 12.50 -22.19 7.25
N THR A 29 12.03 -23.35 7.71
CA THR A 29 11.77 -23.60 9.13
C THR A 29 13.06 -23.53 9.96
N GLY A 30 14.17 -24.05 9.44
CA GLY A 30 15.47 -23.91 10.10
C GLY A 30 15.91 -22.44 10.24
N ILE A 31 15.77 -21.64 9.18
CA ILE A 31 16.09 -20.21 9.23
C ILE A 31 15.14 -19.47 10.18
N SER A 32 13.84 -19.78 10.13
CA SER A 32 12.82 -19.18 10.99
C SER A 32 13.13 -19.42 12.47
N GLN A 33 13.47 -20.66 12.83
CA GLN A 33 13.83 -21.01 14.21
C GLN A 33 15.10 -20.30 14.67
N CYS A 34 16.13 -20.22 13.83
CA CYS A 34 17.38 -19.56 14.17
C CYS A 34 17.26 -18.02 14.26
N THR A 35 16.42 -17.41 13.43
CA THR A 35 16.33 -15.94 13.29
C THR A 35 15.11 -15.32 13.97
N HIS A 36 14.16 -16.14 14.45
CA HIS A 36 12.85 -15.72 14.94
C HIS A 36 12.01 -14.94 13.91
N ILE A 37 12.39 -14.97 12.64
CA ILE A 37 11.63 -14.35 11.56
C ILE A 37 10.49 -15.31 11.19
N PRO A 38 9.25 -14.83 11.04
CA PRO A 38 8.14 -15.67 10.62
C PRO A 38 8.42 -16.26 9.23
N GLU A 39 8.11 -17.55 9.06
CA GLU A 39 8.35 -18.29 7.80
C GLU A 39 7.79 -17.57 6.57
N GLU A 40 6.67 -16.88 6.75
CA GLU A 40 5.99 -16.09 5.72
C GLU A 40 6.90 -15.04 5.08
N GLN A 41 7.61 -14.26 5.90
CA GLN A 41 8.52 -13.23 5.41
C GLN A 41 9.73 -13.84 4.71
N ILE A 42 10.17 -15.02 5.15
CA ILE A 42 11.26 -15.74 4.51
C ILE A 42 10.83 -16.19 3.10
N TYR A 43 9.61 -16.72 2.95
CA TYR A 43 9.07 -17.09 1.64
C TYR A 43 8.92 -15.88 0.71
N ASP A 44 8.52 -14.71 1.23
CA ASP A 44 8.44 -13.48 0.44
C ASP A 44 9.82 -13.04 -0.08
N ILE A 45 10.85 -13.13 0.76
CA ILE A 45 12.24 -12.85 0.37
C ILE A 45 12.70 -13.84 -0.70
N VAL A 46 12.44 -15.13 -0.51
CA VAL A 46 12.78 -16.16 -1.49
C VAL A 46 12.10 -15.87 -2.83
N ASP A 47 10.81 -15.49 -2.84
CA ASP A 47 10.09 -15.12 -4.06
C ASP A 47 10.74 -13.92 -4.77
N GLN A 48 11.14 -12.90 -4.01
CA GLN A 48 11.80 -11.73 -4.58
C GLN A 48 13.18 -12.06 -5.17
N ILE A 49 13.96 -12.91 -4.50
CA ILE A 49 15.28 -13.35 -4.98
C ILE A 49 15.14 -14.14 -6.27
N GLN A 50 14.27 -15.16 -6.31
CA GLN A 50 14.14 -15.99 -7.52
C GLN A 50 13.61 -15.23 -8.73
N ARG A 51 12.87 -14.13 -8.54
CA ARG A 51 12.39 -13.26 -9.63
C ARG A 51 13.54 -12.53 -10.32
N LYS A 52 14.63 -12.25 -9.58
CA LYS A 52 15.86 -11.63 -10.12
C LYS A 52 16.78 -12.64 -10.80
N ILE A 53 16.58 -13.95 -10.57
CA ILE A 53 17.41 -15.01 -11.14
C ILE A 53 16.87 -15.43 -12.52
N PRO A 54 17.72 -15.50 -13.56
CA PRO A 54 17.30 -15.99 -14.87
C PRO A 54 16.85 -17.46 -14.80
N GLY A 55 15.72 -17.77 -15.42
CA GLY A 55 15.14 -19.12 -15.45
C GLY A 55 14.15 -19.45 -14.33
N LYS A 56 14.05 -18.60 -13.28
CA LYS A 56 13.05 -18.68 -12.19
C LYS A 56 12.80 -20.12 -11.68
N PRO A 57 13.80 -20.77 -11.08
CA PRO A 57 13.80 -22.21 -10.80
C PRO A 57 12.66 -22.67 -9.88
N LEU A 58 12.15 -21.80 -9.01
CA LEU A 58 11.08 -22.12 -8.06
C LEU A 58 9.70 -21.63 -8.53
N ASN A 59 9.60 -21.03 -9.72
CA ASN A 59 8.36 -20.44 -10.21
C ASN A 59 7.25 -21.47 -10.34
N ASP A 60 7.57 -22.62 -10.92
CA ASP A 60 6.61 -23.69 -11.11
C ASP A 60 6.15 -24.26 -9.76
N TRP A 61 7.03 -24.32 -8.76
CA TRP A 61 6.65 -24.76 -7.42
C TRP A 61 5.71 -23.76 -6.74
N ILE A 62 6.03 -22.47 -6.76
CA ILE A 62 5.18 -21.42 -6.15
C ILE A 62 3.82 -21.30 -6.84
N ILE A 63 3.73 -21.54 -8.15
CA ILE A 63 2.45 -21.53 -8.87
C ILE A 63 1.57 -22.73 -8.47
N ASN A 64 2.18 -23.89 -8.17
CA ASN A 64 1.43 -25.09 -7.82
C ASN A 64 1.01 -25.14 -6.33
N ASP A 65 1.69 -24.40 -5.46
CA ASP A 65 1.31 -24.28 -4.05
C ASP A 65 0.27 -23.15 -3.86
N PRO A 66 -0.95 -23.45 -3.41
CA PRO A 66 -2.02 -22.45 -3.30
C PRO A 66 -1.72 -21.34 -2.29
N ILE A 67 -0.99 -21.63 -1.21
CA ILE A 67 -0.68 -20.65 -0.16
C ILE A 67 0.36 -19.65 -0.68
N LEU A 68 1.40 -20.17 -1.33
CA LEU A 68 2.47 -19.33 -1.90
C LEU A 68 1.97 -18.53 -3.09
N LEU A 69 1.08 -19.10 -3.90
CA LEU A 69 0.43 -18.40 -5.00
C LEU A 69 -0.44 -17.25 -4.49
N ASP A 70 -1.29 -17.49 -3.49
CA ASP A 70 -2.14 -16.45 -2.89
C ASP A 70 -1.30 -15.30 -2.31
N ARG A 71 -0.22 -15.63 -1.58
CA ARG A 71 0.74 -14.63 -1.09
C ARG A 71 1.34 -13.80 -2.21
N ARG A 72 1.78 -14.47 -3.27
CA ARG A 72 2.35 -13.80 -4.43
C ARG A 72 1.37 -12.80 -5.04
N ILE A 73 0.12 -13.23 -5.23
CA ILE A 73 -0.95 -12.38 -5.77
C ILE A 73 -1.17 -11.19 -4.86
N LYS A 74 -1.33 -11.39 -3.55
CA LYS A 74 -1.49 -10.31 -2.57
C LYS A 74 -0.33 -9.32 -2.61
N GLY A 75 0.90 -9.81 -2.65
CA GLY A 75 2.09 -8.97 -2.74
C GLY A 75 2.18 -8.17 -4.04
N ASP A 76 1.83 -8.77 -5.18
CA ASP A 76 1.80 -8.08 -6.47
C ASP A 76 0.66 -7.04 -6.54
N VAL A 77 -0.52 -7.36 -6.03
CA VAL A 77 -1.68 -6.45 -5.95
C VAL A 77 -1.39 -5.29 -5.01
N ASN A 78 -0.88 -5.55 -3.81
CA ASN A 78 -0.52 -4.50 -2.85
C ASN A 78 0.53 -3.55 -3.45
N ARG A 79 1.58 -4.07 -4.10
CA ARG A 79 2.57 -3.22 -4.80
C ARG A 79 1.95 -2.36 -5.89
N ALA A 80 1.00 -2.90 -6.65
CA ALA A 80 0.30 -2.14 -7.68
C ALA A 80 -0.56 -1.02 -7.07
N ILE A 81 -1.24 -1.30 -5.95
CA ILE A 81 -2.00 -0.32 -5.17
C ILE A 81 -1.07 0.77 -4.63
N ASP A 82 0.05 0.39 -4.02
CA ASP A 82 1.03 1.33 -3.46
C ASP A 82 1.64 2.24 -4.54
N ALA A 83 1.78 1.75 -5.76
CA ALA A 83 2.28 2.55 -6.89
C ALA A 83 1.29 3.64 -7.34
N VAL A 84 -0.02 3.42 -7.21
CA VAL A 84 -1.05 4.38 -7.65
C VAL A 84 -1.56 5.28 -6.53
N ASN A 85 -1.52 4.82 -5.28
CA ASN A 85 -2.00 5.56 -4.10
C ASN A 85 -1.48 7.00 -4.02
N PRO A 86 -0.19 7.32 -4.28
CA PRO A 86 0.31 8.69 -4.18
C PRO A 86 -0.38 9.66 -5.13
N GLU A 87 -0.67 9.23 -6.36
CA GLU A 87 -1.36 10.06 -7.35
C GLU A 87 -2.83 10.24 -6.99
N TYR A 88 -3.51 9.17 -6.60
CA TYR A 88 -4.90 9.25 -6.12
C TYR A 88 -5.01 10.16 -4.90
N ASN A 89 -4.13 10.00 -3.91
CA ASN A 89 -4.11 10.83 -2.71
C ASN A 89 -3.84 12.30 -3.04
N ARG A 90 -2.98 12.58 -4.03
CA ARG A 90 -2.78 13.95 -4.52
C ARG A 90 -4.06 14.54 -5.12
N ILE A 91 -4.73 13.80 -6.01
CA ILE A 91 -5.97 14.24 -6.66
C ILE A 91 -7.06 14.50 -5.62
N ILE A 92 -7.23 13.58 -4.67
CA ILE A 92 -8.19 13.70 -3.57
C ILE A 92 -7.85 14.91 -2.71
N SER A 93 -6.59 15.07 -2.29
CA SER A 93 -6.15 16.22 -1.50
C SER A 93 -6.39 17.55 -2.22
N GLU A 94 -6.13 17.62 -3.52
CA GLU A 94 -6.37 18.83 -4.32
C GLU A 94 -7.86 19.15 -4.45
N TYR A 95 -8.70 18.13 -4.64
CA TYR A 95 -10.15 18.27 -4.66
C TYR A 95 -10.70 18.70 -3.29
N ASP A 96 -10.14 18.18 -2.20
CA ASP A 96 -10.59 18.42 -0.84
C ASP A 96 -10.23 19.81 -0.30
N LYS A 97 -9.27 20.52 -0.93
CA LYS A 97 -8.97 21.93 -0.61
C LYS A 97 -10.20 22.83 -0.57
N LYS A 98 -11.23 22.53 -1.37
CA LYS A 98 -12.47 23.32 -1.37
C LYS A 98 -13.31 23.15 -0.11
N TYR A 99 -13.10 22.06 0.62
CA TYR A 99 -13.77 21.74 1.89
C TYR A 99 -12.93 22.17 3.11
N GLU A 100 -11.73 22.70 2.91
CA GLU A 100 -10.92 23.23 4.00
C GLU A 100 -11.66 24.32 4.78
N GLN A 101 -11.48 24.27 6.09
CA GLN A 101 -12.04 25.24 7.02
C GLN A 101 -11.48 26.63 6.72
N ARG A 102 -12.36 27.63 6.77
CA ARG A 102 -11.95 29.04 6.61
C ARG A 102 -12.00 29.72 7.96
N TYR A 103 -11.11 30.68 8.16
CA TYR A 103 -11.13 31.57 9.31
C TYR A 103 -11.74 32.89 8.87
N VAL A 104 -12.68 33.41 9.64
CA VAL A 104 -13.31 34.72 9.41
C VAL A 104 -13.20 35.51 10.71
N GLU A 105 -12.66 36.72 10.60
CA GLU A 105 -12.62 37.69 11.68
C GLU A 105 -13.87 38.57 11.62
N TYR A 106 -14.67 38.55 12.69
CA TYR A 106 -15.82 39.44 12.83
C TYR A 106 -15.38 40.83 13.27
N PRO A 107 -16.13 41.90 12.95
CA PRO A 107 -15.83 43.23 13.47
C PRO A 107 -15.97 43.28 15.00
N ILE A 108 -15.23 44.21 15.62
CA ILE A 108 -15.24 44.41 17.07
C ILE A 108 -16.62 44.85 17.56
N ASP A 109 -17.22 44.05 18.45
CA ASP A 109 -18.45 44.43 19.13
C ASP A 109 -18.17 45.48 20.21
N LYS A 110 -18.58 46.73 19.92
CA LYS A 110 -18.39 47.90 20.79
C LYS A 110 -19.20 47.83 22.09
N SER A 111 -20.21 46.94 22.18
CA SER A 111 -21.01 46.76 23.40
C SER A 111 -20.25 45.98 24.49
N VAL A 112 -19.40 45.05 24.08
CA VAL A 112 -18.57 44.22 24.96
C VAL A 112 -17.15 44.81 25.09
N CYS A 113 -16.60 45.32 23.99
CA CYS A 113 -15.22 45.78 23.88
C CYS A 113 -15.14 47.32 23.89
N TYR A 114 -15.19 47.91 25.10
CA TYR A 114 -15.25 49.37 25.29
C TYR A 114 -13.89 50.04 25.54
N THR A 115 -12.86 49.28 25.95
CA THR A 115 -11.52 49.83 26.23
C THR A 115 -10.68 50.00 24.96
N ASP A 116 -9.77 50.97 24.97
CA ASP A 116 -8.88 51.23 23.83
C ASP A 116 -7.81 50.14 23.63
N GLU A 117 -7.53 49.36 24.66
CA GLU A 117 -6.71 48.15 24.59
C GLU A 117 -7.46 47.03 23.85
N CYS A 118 -8.73 46.81 24.20
CA CYS A 118 -9.56 45.79 23.56
C CYS A 118 -9.78 46.09 22.07
N LYS A 119 -9.99 47.37 21.70
CA LYS A 119 -10.14 47.79 20.30
C LYS A 119 -8.91 47.54 19.43
N LYS A 120 -7.72 47.39 20.03
CA LYS A 120 -6.46 47.12 19.32
C LYS A 120 -6.22 45.63 19.05
N LEU A 121 -6.95 44.74 19.73
CA LEU A 121 -6.74 43.29 19.64
C LEU A 121 -7.43 42.63 18.44
N GLY A 122 -8.14 43.40 17.60
CA GLY A 122 -8.96 42.85 16.52
C GLY A 122 -10.29 42.31 17.04
N GLY A 123 -11.08 41.74 16.14
CA GLY A 123 -12.35 41.12 16.47
C GLY A 123 -12.26 39.60 16.66
N GLU A 124 -13.40 38.95 16.90
CA GLU A 124 -13.43 37.52 17.17
C GLU A 124 -13.15 36.71 15.90
N ILE A 125 -12.16 35.82 15.95
CA ILE A 125 -11.86 34.86 14.88
C ILE A 125 -12.72 33.61 15.07
N ARG A 126 -13.47 33.22 14.04
CA ARG A 126 -14.26 31.98 14.02
C ARG A 126 -13.88 31.08 12.85
N ILE A 127 -13.98 29.78 13.09
CA ILE A 127 -13.88 28.77 12.04
C ILE A 127 -15.24 28.64 11.37
N CYS A 128 -15.28 28.77 10.04
CA CYS A 128 -16.48 28.60 9.26
C CYS A 128 -16.29 27.57 8.14
N ALA A 129 -17.40 26.91 7.81
CA ALA A 129 -17.42 25.95 6.74
C ALA A 129 -17.58 26.65 5.38
N PRO A 130 -16.88 26.21 4.33
CA PRO A 130 -16.82 26.90 3.04
C PRO A 130 -18.15 26.93 2.26
N TRP A 131 -19.16 26.16 2.69
CA TRP A 131 -20.51 26.14 2.10
C TRP A 131 -21.51 27.06 2.82
N VAL A 132 -21.11 27.74 3.90
CA VAL A 132 -21.94 28.74 4.59
C VAL A 132 -21.84 30.06 3.83
N ALA A 133 -22.98 30.68 3.51
CA ALA A 133 -23.03 31.89 2.66
C ALA A 133 -22.25 33.07 3.25
N ASP A 134 -22.25 33.23 4.58
CA ASP A 134 -21.57 34.32 5.29
C ASP A 134 -20.08 34.04 5.55
N CYS A 135 -19.55 32.90 5.06
CA CYS A 135 -18.15 32.50 5.18
C CYS A 135 -17.36 32.95 3.93
N LEU A 136 -17.19 34.27 3.79
CA LEU A 136 -16.51 34.90 2.67
C LEU A 136 -15.00 34.59 2.71
N LYS A 137 -14.39 34.41 1.53
CA LYS A 137 -12.93 34.40 1.40
C LYS A 137 -12.44 35.84 1.50
N GLU A 138 -11.50 36.09 2.42
CA GLU A 138 -10.59 37.24 2.30
C GLU A 138 -9.76 37.15 1.02
#